data_AF-A0A535CVW4-F1
#
_entry.id   AF-A0A535CVW4-F1
#
_cell.length_a   1.000
_cell.length_b   1.000
_cell.length_c   1.000
_cell.angle_alpha   90.00
_cell.angle_beta   90.00
_cell.angle_gamma   90.00
#
_symmetry.space_group_name_H-M   'P 1'
#
loop_
_entity.id
_entity.type
_entity.pdbx_description
1 polymer ?
#
loop_
_entity_poly.entity_id
_entity_poly.type
_entity_poly.pdbx_seq_one_letter_code
_entity_poly.pdbx_strand_id
1 'polypeptide(L)'
;MLAMPRWFYYLLIMAIVAPIINLIWGRQQEMAIFICSAISLIPLAALIGRATEDLEYFVGPIAGGLLNATFGNAPEIIIGIFALQQGLISVVKASIAGSIISNILLVLGSSLAIGGWHWGKQYFSARDAGQYSAMMVLAVSSLLIPFTATTVIKDAQSIQSFSVAIAVVLLLVYIMYLSMHVFHVHSSRRNPTRRGKYAP
;
A
#
# COMPACT_ATOMS: atom_id res chain seq x y z
N MET A 1 19.49 9.82 2.31
CA MET A 1 18.18 9.59 2.95
C MET A 1 17.63 10.96 3.38
N LEU A 2 16.56 11.46 2.77
CA LEU A 2 16.02 12.78 3.12
C LEU A 2 15.37 12.71 4.51
N ALA A 3 15.92 13.43 5.49
CA ALA A 3 15.32 13.54 6.81
C ALA A 3 13.93 14.21 6.70
N MET A 4 12.93 13.67 7.40
CA MET A 4 11.64 14.37 7.53
C MET A 4 11.89 15.74 8.16
N PRO A 5 11.25 16.80 7.64
CA PRO A 5 11.39 18.11 8.23
C PRO A 5 10.82 18.09 9.65
N ARG A 6 11.47 18.80 10.58
CA ARG A 6 11.16 18.72 12.03
C ARG A 6 9.68 19.02 12.34
N TRP A 7 9.06 19.89 11.55
CA TRP A 7 7.64 20.25 11.73
C TRP A 7 6.69 19.07 11.54
N PHE A 8 7.08 18.07 10.74
CA PHE A 8 6.27 16.89 10.46
C PHE A 8 6.00 16.07 11.73
N TYR A 9 6.99 16.00 12.63
CA TYR A 9 6.84 15.29 13.90
C TYR A 9 5.88 15.98 14.88
N TYR A 10 5.64 17.29 14.76
CA TYR A 10 4.68 17.98 15.62
C TYR A 10 3.24 17.50 15.39
N LEU A 11 2.94 16.90 14.23
CA LEU A 11 1.63 16.28 13.98
C LEU A 11 1.34 15.10 14.92
N LEU A 12 2.37 14.45 15.49
CA LEU A 12 2.20 13.37 16.46
C LEU A 12 1.55 13.84 17.77
N ILE A 13 1.64 15.12 18.10
CA ILE A 13 0.96 15.68 19.29
C ILE A 13 -0.55 15.42 19.19
N MET A 14 -1.11 15.36 17.98
CA MET A 14 -2.53 15.08 17.77
C MET A 14 -2.96 13.68 18.25
N ALA A 15 -2.03 12.73 18.36
CA ALA A 15 -2.29 11.40 18.93
C ALA A 15 -2.64 11.47 20.43
N ILE A 16 -2.11 12.49 21.12
CA ILE A 16 -2.38 12.74 22.54
C ILE A 16 -3.59 13.69 22.70
N VAL A 17 -3.74 14.66 21.79
CA VAL A 17 -4.86 15.60 21.82
C VAL A 17 -6.20 14.88 21.64
N ALA A 18 -6.31 13.93 20.71
CA ALA A 18 -7.54 13.18 20.48
C ALA A 18 -8.12 12.49 21.74
N PRO A 19 -7.36 11.70 22.51
CA PRO A 19 -7.86 11.11 23.76
C PRO A 19 -8.12 12.15 24.86
N ILE A 20 -7.38 13.25 24.91
CA ILE A 20 -7.66 14.36 25.85
C ILE A 20 -9.02 15.00 25.54
N ILE A 21 -9.33 15.25 24.26
CA ILE A 21 -10.63 15.81 23.85
C ILE A 21 -11.75 14.87 24.30
N ASN A 22 -11.59 13.57 24.06
CA ASN A 22 -12.55 12.56 24.48
C ASN A 22 -12.70 12.50 26.02
N LEU A 23 -11.63 12.70 26.78
CA LEU A 23 -11.70 12.69 28.25
C LEU A 23 -12.43 13.91 28.82
N ILE A 24 -12.22 15.10 28.25
CA ILE A 24 -12.76 16.37 28.78
C ILE A 24 -14.20 16.61 28.29
N TRP A 25 -14.43 16.44 26.99
CA TRP A 25 -15.72 16.77 26.35
C TRP A 25 -16.54 15.52 25.97
N GLY A 26 -16.04 14.32 26.26
CA GLY A 26 -16.69 13.08 25.86
C GLY A 26 -16.81 12.96 24.34
N ARG A 27 -17.83 12.20 23.90
CA ARG A 27 -18.19 12.04 22.49
C ARG A 27 -18.93 13.25 21.90
N GLN A 28 -18.97 14.41 22.55
CA GLN A 28 -19.65 15.58 21.97
C GLN A 28 -18.87 16.18 20.79
N GLN A 29 -17.55 15.92 20.70
CA GLN A 29 -16.68 16.44 19.64
C GLN A 29 -16.11 15.32 18.76
N GLU A 30 -16.97 14.41 18.27
CA GLU A 30 -16.53 13.25 17.45
C GLU A 30 -15.74 13.67 16.21
N MET A 31 -16.13 14.77 15.55
CA MET A 31 -15.43 15.28 14.37
C MET A 31 -14.00 15.76 14.72
N ALA A 32 -13.82 16.44 15.85
CA ALA A 32 -12.50 16.90 16.28
C ALA A 32 -11.61 15.71 16.65
N ILE A 33 -12.14 14.73 17.39
CA ILE A 33 -11.43 13.50 17.74
C ILE A 33 -11.01 12.74 16.46
N PHE A 34 -11.90 12.63 15.48
CA PHE A 34 -11.62 12.00 14.20
C PHE A 34 -10.51 12.71 13.44
N ILE A 35 -10.60 14.04 13.28
CA ILE A 35 -9.60 14.83 12.56
C ILE A 35 -8.23 14.76 13.25
N CYS A 36 -8.17 14.93 14.57
CA CYS A 36 -6.91 14.82 15.32
C CYS A 36 -6.29 13.42 15.17
N SER A 37 -7.10 12.38 15.28
CA SER A 37 -6.65 10.99 15.09
C SER A 37 -6.12 10.78 13.66
N ALA A 38 -6.85 11.24 12.64
CA ALA A 38 -6.45 11.13 11.24
C ALA A 38 -5.15 11.88 10.94
N ILE A 39 -4.98 13.10 11.46
CA ILE A 39 -3.73 13.86 11.30
C ILE A 39 -2.56 13.14 11.96
N SER A 40 -2.77 12.55 13.14
CA SER A 40 -1.71 11.82 13.85
C SER A 40 -1.23 10.56 13.12
N LEU A 41 -2.09 9.95 12.30
CA LEU A 41 -1.74 8.78 11.50
C LEU A 41 -0.75 9.10 10.39
N ILE A 42 -0.75 10.32 9.85
CA ILE A 42 0.14 10.75 8.76
C ILE A 42 1.63 10.55 9.14
N PRO A 43 2.15 11.16 10.23
CA PRO A 43 3.53 10.94 10.63
C PRO A 43 3.79 9.53 11.15
N LEU A 44 2.80 8.87 11.75
CA LEU A 44 2.96 7.52 12.28
C LEU A 44 3.17 6.49 11.17
N ALA A 45 2.36 6.56 10.10
CA ALA A 45 2.52 5.71 8.93
C ALA A 45 3.88 5.92 8.26
N ALA A 46 4.32 7.16 8.14
CA ALA A 46 5.61 7.47 7.53
C ALA A 46 6.80 7.02 8.41
N LEU A 47 6.66 7.03 9.74
CA LEU A 47 7.63 6.46 10.67
C LEU A 47 7.72 4.93 10.55
N ILE A 48 6.58 4.24 10.44
CA ILE A 48 6.54 2.79 10.22
C ILE A 48 7.25 2.44 8.90
N GLY A 49 6.98 3.19 7.83
CA GLY A 49 7.65 3.01 6.54
C GLY A 49 9.17 3.11 6.65
N ARG A 50 9.69 4.19 7.27
CA ARG A 50 11.14 4.34 7.50
C ARG A 50 11.74 3.24 8.36
N ALA A 51 11.07 2.89 9.46
CA ALA A 51 11.54 1.82 10.33
C ALA A 51 11.63 0.49 9.58
N THR A 52 10.72 0.26 8.62
CA THR A 52 10.73 -0.93 7.77
C THR A 52 11.87 -0.90 6.75
N GLU A 53 12.13 0.25 6.11
CA GLU A 53 13.28 0.46 5.22
C GLU A 53 14.62 0.28 5.96
N ASP A 54 14.73 0.84 7.17
CA ASP A 54 15.92 0.69 8.01
C ASP A 54 16.13 -0.78 8.41
N LEU A 55 15.04 -1.49 8.74
CA LEU A 55 15.10 -2.91 9.10
C LEU A 55 15.50 -3.79 7.91
N GLU A 56 15.04 -3.48 6.69
CA GLU A 56 15.43 -4.18 5.45
C GLU A 56 16.95 -4.18 5.24
N TYR A 57 17.64 -3.10 5.60
CA TYR A 57 19.10 -3.03 5.53
C TYR A 57 19.79 -4.10 6.40
N PHE A 58 19.20 -4.45 7.55
CA PHE A 58 19.79 -5.42 8.50
C PHE A 58 19.38 -6.86 8.24
N VAL A 59 18.14 -7.10 7.78
CA VAL A 59 17.60 -8.47 7.60
C VAL A 59 17.83 -9.04 6.21
N GLY A 60 18.30 -8.22 5.26
CA GLY A 60 18.60 -8.60 3.89
C GLY A 60 17.38 -8.53 2.95
N PRO A 61 17.59 -8.50 1.62
CA PRO A 61 16.56 -8.10 0.65
C PRO A 61 15.30 -8.96 0.64
N ILE A 62 15.44 -10.26 0.91
CA ILE A 62 14.31 -11.20 0.93
C ILE A 62 13.40 -10.94 2.14
N ALA A 63 13.98 -10.91 3.34
CA ALA A 63 13.23 -10.65 4.56
C ALA A 63 12.74 -9.20 4.60
N GLY A 64 13.54 -8.25 4.12
CA GLY A 64 13.18 -6.85 3.97
C GLY A 64 11.99 -6.63 3.04
N GLY A 65 11.97 -7.27 1.87
CA GLY A 65 10.83 -7.20 0.96
C GLY A 65 9.53 -7.75 1.57
N LEU A 66 9.59 -8.83 2.36
CA LEU A 66 8.44 -9.37 3.09
C LEU A 66 7.97 -8.44 4.22
N LEU A 67 8.91 -7.82 4.94
CA LEU A 67 8.62 -6.84 5.97
C LEU A 67 7.96 -5.60 5.37
N ASN A 68 8.49 -5.07 4.25
CA ASN A 68 7.89 -3.92 3.56
C ASN A 68 6.50 -4.22 3.03
N ALA A 69 6.29 -5.41 2.46
CA ALA A 69 4.97 -5.86 2.04
C ALA A 69 3.95 -5.86 3.19
N THR A 70 4.37 -6.25 4.39
CA THR A 70 3.51 -6.40 5.57
C THR A 70 3.36 -5.08 6.34
N PHE A 71 4.46 -4.54 6.84
CA PHE A 71 4.50 -3.33 7.68
C PHE A 71 4.27 -2.05 6.89
N GLY A 72 4.64 -2.01 5.60
CA GLY A 72 4.37 -0.87 4.73
C GLY A 72 2.87 -0.64 4.47
N ASN A 73 2.03 -1.66 4.63
CA ASN A 73 0.57 -1.58 4.55
C ASN A 73 -0.12 -1.85 5.91
N ALA A 74 0.64 -1.89 7.00
CA ALA A 74 0.09 -2.21 8.32
C ALA A 74 -0.94 -1.17 8.80
N PRO A 75 -0.77 0.15 8.62
CA PRO A 75 -1.78 1.13 9.02
C PRO A 75 -3.16 0.83 8.42
N GLU A 76 -3.21 0.51 7.13
CA GLU A 76 -4.44 0.17 6.40
C GLU A 76 -5.07 -1.11 6.93
N ILE A 77 -4.26 -2.16 7.16
CA ILE A 77 -4.75 -3.44 7.69
C ILE A 77 -5.28 -3.26 9.11
N ILE A 78 -4.57 -2.53 9.98
CA ILE A 78 -4.97 -2.27 11.37
C ILE A 78 -6.30 -1.53 11.41
N ILE A 79 -6.42 -0.42 10.67
CA ILE A 79 -7.66 0.37 10.60
C ILE A 79 -8.80 -0.47 10.02
N GLY A 80 -8.52 -1.26 8.98
CA GLY A 80 -9.48 -2.18 8.37
C GLY A 80 -10.04 -3.21 9.35
N ILE A 81 -9.17 -3.84 10.15
CA ILE A 81 -9.58 -4.83 11.17
C ILE A 81 -10.47 -4.18 12.23
N PHE A 82 -10.08 -3.02 12.77
CA PHE A 82 -10.89 -2.32 13.77
C PHE A 82 -12.24 -1.87 13.19
N ALA A 83 -12.27 -1.39 11.95
CA ALA A 83 -13.51 -1.03 11.27
C ALA A 83 -14.42 -2.27 11.06
N LEU A 84 -13.87 -3.42 10.66
CA LEU A 84 -14.63 -4.67 10.53
C LEU A 84 -15.20 -5.14 11.87
N GLN A 85 -14.44 -5.05 12.96
CA GLN A 85 -14.91 -5.39 14.31
C GLN A 85 -16.10 -4.52 14.75
N GLN A 86 -16.18 -3.28 14.24
CA GLN A 86 -17.30 -2.36 14.48
C GLN A 86 -18.43 -2.49 13.43
N GLY A 87 -18.37 -3.49 12.54
CA GLY A 87 -19.38 -3.69 11.49
C GLY A 87 -19.33 -2.67 10.34
N LEU A 88 -18.27 -1.86 10.24
CA LEU A 88 -18.12 -0.79 9.25
C LEU A 88 -17.63 -1.33 7.90
N ILE A 89 -18.32 -2.34 7.36
CA ILE A 89 -17.93 -3.05 6.12
C ILE A 89 -17.82 -2.09 4.94
N SER A 90 -18.76 -1.13 4.82
CA SER A 90 -18.75 -0.13 3.75
C SER A 90 -17.53 0.78 3.81
N VAL A 91 -17.07 1.13 5.01
CA VAL A 91 -15.86 1.95 5.22
C VAL A 91 -14.62 1.18 4.78
N VAL A 92 -14.53 -0.10 5.12
CA VAL A 92 -13.41 -0.97 4.73
C VAL A 92 -13.35 -1.13 3.21
N LYS A 93 -14.49 -1.39 2.56
CA LYS A 93 -14.59 -1.47 1.09
C LYS A 93 -14.16 -0.15 0.43
N ALA A 94 -14.64 0.99 0.94
CA ALA A 94 -14.27 2.31 0.44
C ALA A 94 -12.78 2.62 0.65
N SER A 95 -12.21 2.23 1.79
CA SER A 95 -10.79 2.41 2.12
C SER A 95 -9.87 1.60 1.19
N ILE A 96 -10.20 0.35 0.90
CA ILE A 96 -9.43 -0.49 -0.05
C ILE A 96 -9.46 0.14 -1.46
N ALA A 97 -10.64 0.52 -1.95
CA ALA A 97 -10.76 1.19 -3.24
C ALA A 97 -10.00 2.53 -3.28
N GLY A 98 -10.12 3.32 -2.21
CA GLY A 98 -9.42 4.58 -2.04
C GLY A 98 -7.89 4.43 -2.04
N SER A 99 -7.36 3.39 -1.38
CA SER A 99 -5.92 3.10 -1.36
C SER A 99 -5.38 2.78 -2.76
N ILE A 100 -6.10 1.94 -3.53
CA ILE A 100 -5.75 1.61 -4.92
C ILE A 100 -5.72 2.88 -5.79
N ILE A 101 -6.79 3.69 -5.71
CA ILE A 101 -6.91 4.94 -6.48
C ILE A 101 -5.82 5.93 -6.09
N SER A 102 -5.58 6.12 -4.79
CA SER A 102 -4.56 7.02 -4.26
C SER A 102 -3.18 6.61 -4.76
N ASN A 103 -2.82 5.32 -4.70
CA ASN A 103 -1.50 4.89 -5.12
C ASN A 103 -1.26 5.03 -6.63
N ILE A 104 -2.23 4.68 -7.48
CA ILE A 104 -2.06 4.75 -8.94
C ILE A 104 -2.19 6.19 -9.48
N LEU A 105 -3.16 6.96 -8.99
CA LEU A 105 -3.46 8.27 -9.56
C LEU A 105 -2.79 9.39 -8.78
N LEU A 106 -2.99 9.43 -7.46
CA LEU A 106 -2.49 10.53 -6.64
C LEU A 106 -0.98 10.44 -6.45
N VAL A 107 -0.48 9.34 -5.87
CA VAL A 107 0.93 9.17 -5.52
C VAL A 107 1.78 9.04 -6.78
N LEU A 108 1.49 8.08 -7.65
CA LEU A 108 2.26 7.91 -8.89
C LEU A 108 2.11 9.12 -9.82
N GLY A 109 0.89 9.64 -10.01
CA GLY A 109 0.66 10.81 -10.87
C GLY A 109 1.36 12.07 -10.38
N SER A 110 1.30 12.38 -9.08
CA SER A 110 2.05 13.51 -8.51
C SER A 110 3.56 13.29 -8.57
N SER A 111 4.05 12.07 -8.35
CA SER A 111 5.47 11.74 -8.44
C SER A 111 6.01 11.97 -9.86
N LEU A 112 5.25 11.55 -10.89
CA LEU A 112 5.59 11.77 -12.30
C LEU A 112 5.49 13.26 -12.68
N ALA A 113 4.46 13.97 -12.21
CA ALA A 113 4.27 15.39 -12.51
C ALA A 113 5.36 16.26 -11.88
N ILE A 114 5.62 16.10 -10.58
CA ILE A 114 6.63 16.85 -9.84
C ILE A 114 8.04 16.43 -10.32
N GLY A 115 8.28 15.14 -10.44
CA GLY A 115 9.55 14.61 -10.93
C GLY A 115 9.86 15.07 -12.36
N GLY A 116 8.87 15.05 -13.24
CA GLY A 116 8.96 15.50 -14.62
C GLY A 116 9.16 17.01 -14.76
N TRP A 117 8.50 17.81 -13.90
CA TRP A 117 8.73 19.25 -13.83
C TRP A 117 10.18 19.56 -13.45
N HIS A 118 10.67 18.99 -12.34
CA HIS A 118 11.99 19.33 -11.82
C HIS A 118 13.15 18.73 -12.61
N TRP A 119 12.98 17.51 -13.14
CA TRP A 119 14.09 16.72 -13.71
C TRP A 119 13.88 16.32 -15.18
N GLY A 120 12.78 16.74 -15.81
CA GLY A 120 12.52 16.45 -17.22
C GLY A 120 12.11 14.99 -17.47
N LYS A 121 12.59 14.39 -18.56
CA LYS A 121 12.20 13.02 -18.95
C LYS A 121 12.77 11.98 -17.98
N GLN A 122 11.90 11.21 -17.36
CA GLN A 122 12.23 10.08 -16.48
C GLN A 122 12.11 8.76 -17.25
N TYR A 123 13.06 7.83 -17.03
CA TYR A 123 13.09 6.54 -17.70
C TYR A 123 12.75 5.41 -16.72
N PHE A 124 11.87 4.51 -17.15
CA PHE A 124 11.43 3.36 -16.37
C PHE A 124 11.61 2.08 -17.19
N SER A 125 11.82 0.96 -16.50
CA SER A 125 11.86 -0.36 -17.13
C SER A 125 10.47 -0.72 -17.67
N ALA A 126 10.34 -0.82 -18.99
CA ALA A 126 9.08 -1.21 -19.63
C ALA A 126 8.63 -2.62 -19.20
N ARG A 127 9.58 -3.49 -18.86
CA ARG A 127 9.31 -4.84 -18.37
C ARG A 127 8.64 -4.81 -16.99
N ASP A 128 9.23 -4.08 -16.05
CA ASP A 128 8.74 -4.08 -14.66
C ASP A 128 7.41 -3.31 -14.56
N ALA A 129 7.31 -2.17 -15.26
CA ALA A 129 6.06 -1.43 -15.37
C ALA A 129 4.94 -2.29 -16.00
N GLY A 130 5.27 -3.07 -17.04
CA GLY A 130 4.32 -4.00 -17.66
C GLY A 130 3.86 -5.10 -16.72
N GLN A 131 4.77 -5.71 -15.95
CA GLN A 131 4.43 -6.73 -14.95
C GLN A 131 3.52 -6.17 -13.85
N TYR A 132 3.87 -5.03 -13.26
CA TYR A 132 3.05 -4.40 -12.21
C TYR A 132 1.69 -3.94 -12.73
N SER A 133 1.63 -3.39 -13.94
CA SER A 133 0.36 -3.00 -14.58
C SER A 133 -0.55 -4.21 -14.80
N ALA A 134 -0.02 -5.33 -15.31
CA ALA A 134 -0.80 -6.54 -15.51
C ALA A 134 -1.34 -7.13 -14.19
N MET A 135 -0.52 -7.16 -13.14
CA MET A 135 -0.97 -7.59 -11.80
C MET A 135 -2.04 -6.67 -11.22
N MET A 136 -1.89 -5.35 -11.41
CA MET A 136 -2.88 -4.38 -10.94
C MET A 136 -4.21 -4.53 -11.66
N VAL A 137 -4.21 -4.72 -12.99
CA VAL A 137 -5.42 -5.01 -13.76
C VAL A 137 -6.07 -6.29 -13.26
N LEU A 138 -5.31 -7.38 -13.09
CA LEU A 138 -5.84 -8.63 -12.55
C LEU A 138 -6.48 -8.45 -11.17
N ALA A 139 -5.81 -7.75 -10.25
CA ALA A 139 -6.31 -7.52 -8.90
C ALA A 139 -7.59 -6.67 -8.91
N VAL A 140 -7.58 -5.52 -9.59
CA VAL A 140 -8.74 -4.62 -9.65
C VAL A 140 -9.92 -5.26 -10.37
N SER A 141 -9.69 -5.90 -11.52
CA SER A 141 -10.75 -6.61 -12.25
C SER A 141 -11.36 -7.72 -11.39
N SER A 142 -10.55 -8.48 -10.65
CA SER A 142 -11.05 -9.52 -9.75
C SER A 142 -11.90 -8.95 -8.61
N LEU A 143 -11.52 -7.81 -8.04
CA LEU A 143 -12.31 -7.13 -7.01
C LEU A 143 -13.66 -6.59 -7.52
N LEU A 144 -13.78 -6.30 -8.83
CA LEU A 144 -15.03 -5.86 -9.44
C LEU A 144 -16.01 -7.00 -9.73
N ILE A 145 -15.52 -8.25 -9.86
CA ILE A 145 -16.35 -9.41 -10.20
C ILE A 145 -17.50 -9.64 -9.18
N PRO A 146 -17.28 -9.65 -7.85
CA PRO A 146 -18.39 -9.82 -6.91
C PRO A 146 -19.39 -8.68 -6.94
N PHE A 147 -18.93 -7.46 -7.23
CA PHE A 147 -19.79 -6.29 -7.36
C PHE A 147 -20.74 -6.43 -8.54
N THR A 148 -20.24 -6.78 -9.73
CA THR A 148 -21.09 -7.00 -10.90
C THR A 148 -22.00 -8.22 -10.73
N ALA A 149 -21.54 -9.26 -10.04
CA ALA A 149 -22.35 -10.44 -9.74
C ALA A 149 -23.63 -10.13 -8.95
N THR A 150 -23.63 -9.07 -8.12
CA THR A 150 -24.85 -8.63 -7.37
C THR A 150 -26.00 -8.17 -8.27
N THR A 151 -25.71 -7.83 -9.53
CA THR A 151 -26.74 -7.43 -10.49
C THR A 151 -27.59 -8.61 -10.94
N VAL A 152 -27.00 -9.82 -11.00
CA VAL A 152 -27.61 -11.06 -11.48
C VAL A 152 -27.98 -11.99 -10.33
N ILE A 153 -27.09 -12.19 -9.36
CA ILE A 153 -27.28 -13.04 -8.19
C ILE A 153 -27.94 -12.21 -7.09
N LYS A 154 -29.09 -12.67 -6.58
CA LYS A 154 -29.81 -12.01 -5.47
C LYS A 154 -29.54 -12.65 -4.11
N ASP A 155 -29.01 -13.87 -4.10
CA ASP A 155 -28.65 -14.57 -2.86
C ASP A 155 -27.32 -14.03 -2.29
N ALA A 156 -27.40 -13.47 -1.09
CA ALA A 156 -26.26 -12.91 -0.38
C ALA A 156 -25.21 -13.97 -0.04
N GLN A 157 -25.64 -15.21 0.27
CA GLN A 157 -24.72 -16.29 0.64
C GLN A 157 -23.86 -16.74 -0.55
N SER A 158 -24.46 -16.80 -1.73
CA SER A 158 -23.75 -17.08 -2.99
C SER A 158 -22.74 -15.98 -3.34
N ILE A 159 -23.11 -14.70 -3.19
CA ILE A 159 -22.19 -13.56 -3.41
C ILE A 159 -21.01 -13.62 -2.44
N GLN A 160 -21.27 -13.93 -1.16
CA GLN A 160 -20.23 -14.06 -0.15
C GLN A 160 -19.27 -15.21 -0.47
N SER A 161 -19.80 -16.39 -0.82
CA SER A 161 -18.99 -17.56 -1.19
C SER A 161 -18.11 -17.27 -2.40
N PHE A 162 -18.65 -16.55 -3.38
CA PHE A 162 -17.91 -16.14 -4.58
C PHE A 162 -16.82 -15.11 -4.26
N SER A 163 -17.11 -14.15 -3.38
CA SER A 163 -16.12 -13.17 -2.89
C SER A 163 -14.97 -13.84 -2.16
N VAL A 164 -15.27 -14.85 -1.32
CA VAL A 164 -14.26 -15.64 -0.60
C VAL A 164 -13.39 -16.44 -1.57
N ALA A 165 -14.00 -17.10 -2.57
CA ALA A 165 -13.24 -17.83 -3.58
C ALA A 165 -12.25 -16.93 -4.33
N ILE A 166 -12.70 -15.74 -4.74
CA ILE A 166 -11.85 -14.75 -5.42
C ILE A 166 -10.74 -14.25 -4.49
N ALA A 167 -11.05 -13.96 -3.22
CA ALA A 167 -10.04 -13.54 -2.24
C ALA A 167 -8.95 -14.61 -2.03
N VAL A 168 -9.32 -15.90 -1.96
CA VAL A 168 -8.37 -17.01 -1.86
C VAL A 168 -7.49 -17.10 -3.10
N VAL A 169 -8.07 -17.00 -4.31
CA VAL A 169 -7.29 -17.02 -5.56
C VAL A 169 -6.31 -15.84 -5.62
N LEU A 170 -6.76 -14.63 -5.28
CA LEU A 170 -5.89 -13.45 -5.24
C LEU A 170 -4.75 -13.60 -4.23
N LEU A 171 -5.04 -14.16 -3.05
CA LEU A 171 -4.02 -14.43 -2.03
C LEU A 171 -2.99 -15.45 -2.52
N LEU A 172 -3.43 -16.52 -3.19
CA LEU A 172 -2.54 -17.52 -3.76
C LEU A 172 -1.66 -16.94 -4.86
N VAL A 173 -2.21 -16.14 -5.76
CA VAL A 173 -1.45 -15.44 -6.81
C VAL A 173 -0.42 -14.50 -6.19
N TYR A 174 -0.79 -13.78 -5.13
CA TYR A 174 0.11 -12.90 -4.40
C TYR A 174 1.26 -13.65 -3.73
N ILE A 175 0.96 -14.76 -3.03
CA ILE A 175 1.98 -15.63 -2.42
C ILE A 175 2.89 -16.22 -3.49
N MET A 176 2.33 -16.67 -4.62
CA MET A 176 3.12 -17.20 -5.73
C MET A 176 4.05 -16.14 -6.30
N TYR A 177 3.56 -14.91 -6.51
CA TYR A 177 4.37 -13.77 -6.93
C TYR A 177 5.52 -13.50 -5.95
N LEU A 178 5.21 -13.38 -4.66
CA LEU A 178 6.23 -13.16 -3.62
C LEU A 178 7.25 -14.31 -3.61
N SER A 179 6.80 -15.57 -3.74
CA SER A 179 7.69 -16.71 -3.75
C SER A 179 8.65 -16.68 -4.94
N MET A 180 8.18 -16.34 -6.16
CA MET A 180 9.05 -16.22 -7.32
C MET A 180 10.09 -15.11 -7.17
N HIS A 181 9.69 -14.00 -6.52
CA HIS A 181 10.58 -12.87 -6.23
C HIS A 181 11.62 -13.24 -5.16
N VAL A 182 11.21 -13.91 -4.08
CA VAL A 182 12.06 -14.35 -2.96
C VAL A 182 13.04 -15.45 -3.40
N PHE A 183 12.58 -16.47 -4.10
CA PHE A 183 13.40 -17.62 -4.52
C PHE A 183 14.22 -17.35 -5.79
N HIS A 184 14.26 -16.11 -6.30
CA HIS A 184 15.06 -15.72 -7.46
C HIS A 184 14.87 -16.65 -8.67
N VAL A 185 13.63 -16.93 -9.09
CA VAL A 185 13.35 -17.60 -10.39
C VAL A 185 13.53 -16.62 -11.56
N HIS A 186 14.47 -15.69 -11.43
CA HIS A 186 14.97 -14.86 -12.52
C HIS A 186 16.46 -15.12 -12.62
N SER A 187 16.80 -16.03 -13.55
CA SER A 187 18.16 -16.32 -13.97
C SER A 187 18.97 -15.01 -14.04
N SER A 188 20.01 -14.89 -13.22
CA SER A 188 21.06 -13.91 -13.45
C SER A 188 21.68 -14.21 -14.81
N ARG A 189 21.15 -13.60 -15.87
CA ARG A 189 21.87 -13.53 -17.14
C ARG A 189 23.03 -12.59 -16.90
N ARG A 190 24.17 -13.20 -16.55
CA ARG A 190 25.50 -12.61 -16.65
C ARG A 190 25.57 -11.83 -17.96
N ASN A 191 25.82 -10.54 -17.84
CA ASN A 191 26.11 -9.66 -18.95
C ASN A 191 27.41 -10.17 -19.63
N PRO A 192 27.39 -10.66 -20.88
CA PRO A 192 28.64 -10.95 -21.57
C PRO A 192 29.26 -9.63 -22.00
N THR A 193 30.51 -9.41 -21.59
CA THR A 193 31.49 -8.51 -22.21
C THR A 193 31.33 -6.99 -22.01
N ARG A 194 31.88 -6.50 -20.89
CA ARG A 194 32.86 -5.39 -21.00
C ARG A 194 34.17 -5.99 -21.53
N ARG A 195 34.31 -6.09 -22.86
CA ARG A 195 35.62 -6.28 -23.50
C ARG A 195 35.93 -5.03 -24.32
N GLY A 196 36.89 -4.28 -23.81
CA GLY A 196 37.78 -3.33 -24.48
C GLY A 196 37.25 -2.51 -25.65
N LYS A 197 37.06 -1.20 -25.41
CA LYS A 197 37.48 -0.16 -26.36
C LYS A 197 38.06 1.02 -25.59
N TYR A 198 39.23 0.80 -24.99
CA TYR A 198 40.28 1.80 -24.96
C TYR A 198 41.33 1.36 -25.97
N ALA A 199 41.67 2.28 -26.87
CA ALA A 199 42.88 2.41 -27.68
C ALA A 199 42.59 2.54 -29.19
N PRO A 200 43.37 3.35 -29.91
CA PRO A 200 43.98 4.64 -29.55
C PRO A 200 43.24 5.83 -30.18
#